data_AF-A0A959JS28-F1
#
_entry.id   AF-A0A959JS28-F1
#
_cell.length_a   1.000
_cell.length_b   1.000
_cell.length_c   1.000
_cell.angle_alpha   90.00
_cell.angle_beta   90.00
_cell.angle_gamma   90.00
#
_symmetry.space_group_name_H-M   'P 1'
#
loop_
_entity.id
_entity.type
_entity.pdbx_description
1 polymer ?
#
loop_
_entity_poly.entity_id
_entity_poly.type
_entity_poly.pdbx_seq_one_letter_code
_entity_poly.pdbx_strand_id
1 'polypeptide(L)'
;MTNPFNISDQQLKQLTDAYHEWTRKEEKEGEHSKDMEKFIREKKEELLNKARLKSIEEEEFIKGIKEYSRSKQIDGPVYIQLGDETISDAQEKIKLNLLHLIEANKSPYEIAEEILDGGRRIPKFSKSFWTPLFYAQFPDKLPLWNNKTSKFFKRFGINLTTKRTSVKEKYQQLSAAFDYLKKVDPKLSSLDIDHLVHYGVAAEEGRKLIQSFFPEEEPVDKFESEKSVKEVFRSPALNQILYGPPGTGKTYSTKSKAISIVEEISEEEVKEKYEDRDDLNGIFKAYVKAGQINFITFHQSFSYEDFIEGIKPVIDNMQSENERTSGDIKYDVIDGIFKEVAKRARDYQAFDSEKQNIQFKKGDLPNLDSTGFYKMSLGDTHRDEDNPIYHYCIDNNCLAMGWGQNVNFENVKEENQIENAFNNQGVTPESSFEIFAVKCFKFWMKKGDIVFISNGNSTARAIGVIDGEYEFNPDAKIRYNQFRKVKWLLKDVNIPVDKLYDRRFSQQTIYKMYTEFVK
;
A
#
# COMPACT_ATOMS: atom_id res chain seq x y z
N MET A 1 -17.08 2.76 -41.68
CA MET A 1 -16.43 1.92 -40.67
C MET A 1 -17.28 0.68 -40.47
N THR A 2 -16.65 -0.49 -40.54
CA THR A 2 -17.25 -1.79 -40.15
C THR A 2 -17.42 -1.84 -38.64
N ASN A 3 -18.48 -2.47 -38.14
CA ASN A 3 -18.70 -2.66 -36.71
C ASN A 3 -17.58 -3.54 -36.12
N PRO A 4 -16.77 -3.05 -35.16
CA PRO A 4 -15.70 -3.84 -34.55
C PRO A 4 -16.20 -4.73 -33.39
N PHE A 5 -17.47 -4.60 -32.98
CA PHE A 5 -18.08 -5.35 -31.89
C PHE A 5 -18.78 -6.59 -32.42
N ASN A 6 -18.82 -7.65 -31.60
CA ASN A 6 -19.56 -8.89 -31.89
C ASN A 6 -21.07 -8.80 -31.56
N ILE A 7 -21.62 -7.58 -31.42
CA ILE A 7 -23.03 -7.29 -31.16
C ILE A 7 -23.57 -6.27 -32.16
N SER A 8 -24.89 -6.25 -32.33
CA SER A 8 -25.56 -5.36 -33.29
C SER A 8 -25.52 -3.88 -32.88
N ASP A 9 -25.66 -2.98 -33.86
CA ASP A 9 -25.79 -1.53 -33.61
C ASP A 9 -26.97 -1.21 -32.69
N GLN A 10 -28.05 -2.00 -32.74
CA GLN A 10 -29.20 -1.85 -31.85
C GLN A 10 -28.84 -2.17 -30.40
N GLN A 11 -28.07 -3.23 -30.15
CA GLN A 11 -27.60 -3.59 -28.81
C GLN A 11 -26.59 -2.56 -28.27
N LEU A 12 -25.70 -2.05 -29.13
CA LEU A 12 -24.81 -0.95 -28.78
C LEU A 12 -25.61 0.30 -28.37
N LYS A 13 -26.67 0.62 -29.12
CA LYS A 13 -27.54 1.76 -28.78
C LYS A 13 -28.28 1.56 -27.46
N GLN A 14 -28.78 0.34 -27.20
CA GLN A 14 -29.38 0.00 -25.91
C GLN A 14 -28.39 0.17 -24.75
N LEU A 15 -27.13 -0.23 -24.94
CA LEU A 15 -26.08 -0.07 -23.95
C LEU A 15 -25.80 1.40 -23.61
N THR A 16 -25.68 2.27 -24.63
CA THR A 16 -25.40 3.70 -24.39
C THR A 16 -26.60 4.43 -23.80
N ASP A 17 -27.82 4.09 -24.23
CA ASP A 17 -29.05 4.68 -23.68
C ASP A 17 -29.24 4.32 -22.19
N ALA A 18 -28.95 3.07 -21.81
CA ALA A 18 -28.97 2.64 -20.40
C ALA A 18 -27.91 3.36 -19.56
N TYR A 19 -26.71 3.55 -20.12
CA TYR A 19 -25.66 4.35 -19.47
C TYR A 19 -26.12 5.80 -19.22
N HIS A 20 -26.74 6.48 -20.19
CA HIS A 20 -27.28 7.84 -20.00
C HIS A 20 -28.43 7.90 -18.98
N GLU A 21 -29.17 6.82 -18.80
CA GLU A 21 -30.18 6.74 -17.74
C GLU A 21 -29.52 6.58 -16.36
N TRP A 22 -28.51 5.74 -16.27
CA TRP A 22 -27.75 5.51 -15.05
C TRP A 22 -27.05 6.77 -14.55
N THR A 23 -26.35 7.51 -15.42
CA THR A 23 -25.68 8.77 -15.05
C THR A 23 -26.65 9.88 -14.61
N ARG A 24 -27.91 9.83 -15.04
CA ARG A 24 -28.95 10.77 -14.58
C ARG A 24 -29.55 10.40 -13.24
N LYS A 25 -29.53 9.12 -12.85
CA LYS A 25 -30.06 8.64 -11.57
C LYS A 25 -29.07 8.85 -10.42
N GLU A 26 -27.78 8.67 -10.69
CA GLU A 26 -26.71 8.74 -9.69
C GLU A 26 -26.00 10.11 -9.76
N GLU A 27 -26.36 11.03 -8.83
CA GLU A 27 -25.86 12.42 -8.82
C GLU A 27 -24.31 12.50 -8.78
N LYS A 28 -23.64 11.55 -8.12
CA LYS A 28 -22.16 11.45 -8.08
C LYS A 28 -21.53 11.01 -9.41
N GLU A 29 -22.23 10.17 -10.16
CA GLU A 29 -21.72 9.62 -11.42
C GLU A 29 -21.85 10.65 -12.55
N GLY A 30 -22.81 11.58 -12.45
CA GLY A 30 -22.93 12.74 -13.35
C GLY A 30 -21.77 13.75 -13.27
N GLU A 31 -20.91 13.67 -12.24
CA GLU A 31 -19.73 14.55 -12.09
C GLU A 31 -18.42 13.93 -12.62
N HIS A 32 -18.43 12.65 -13.00
CA HIS A 32 -17.23 11.92 -13.43
C HIS A 32 -16.47 12.59 -14.59
N SER A 33 -17.21 13.05 -15.62
CA SER A 33 -16.61 13.74 -16.76
C SER A 33 -15.92 15.06 -16.34
N LYS A 34 -16.44 15.78 -15.33
CA LYS A 34 -15.81 17.00 -14.81
C LYS A 34 -14.51 16.72 -14.05
N ASP A 35 -14.49 15.64 -13.26
CA ASP A 35 -13.29 15.21 -12.55
C ASP A 35 -12.17 14.80 -13.50
N MET A 36 -12.52 14.08 -14.56
CA MET A 36 -11.55 13.70 -15.60
C MET A 36 -11.09 14.89 -16.44
N GLU A 37 -11.97 15.85 -16.76
CA GLU A 37 -11.56 17.11 -17.41
C GLU A 37 -10.57 17.89 -16.55
N LYS A 38 -10.84 17.99 -15.24
CA LYS A 38 -9.94 18.63 -14.28
C LYS A 38 -8.59 17.93 -14.26
N PHE A 39 -8.58 16.60 -14.15
CA PHE A 39 -7.35 15.81 -14.18
C PHE A 39 -6.54 16.04 -15.47
N ILE A 40 -7.19 16.00 -16.64
CA ILE A 40 -6.52 16.23 -17.93
C ILE A 40 -5.91 17.64 -17.97
N ARG A 41 -6.64 18.66 -17.50
CA ARG A 41 -6.14 20.04 -17.45
C ARG A 41 -4.91 20.16 -16.56
N GLU A 42 -4.98 19.62 -15.35
CA GLU A 42 -3.86 19.61 -14.39
C GLU A 42 -2.63 18.91 -14.98
N LYS A 43 -2.80 17.71 -15.57
CA LYS A 43 -1.65 17.00 -16.18
C LYS A 43 -1.08 17.72 -17.40
N LYS A 44 -1.92 18.42 -18.17
CA LYS A 44 -1.46 19.29 -19.26
C LYS A 44 -0.60 20.44 -18.77
N GLU A 45 -0.95 21.04 -17.65
CA GLU A 45 -0.21 22.15 -17.06
C GLU A 45 1.08 21.69 -16.36
N GLU A 46 1.01 20.59 -15.62
CA GLU A 46 2.09 20.12 -14.75
C GLU A 46 3.14 19.27 -15.45
N LEU A 47 2.69 18.27 -16.23
CA LEU A 47 3.53 17.18 -16.74
C LEU A 47 3.58 17.09 -18.26
N LEU A 48 2.66 17.75 -18.98
CA LEU A 48 2.62 17.76 -20.45
C LEU A 48 2.80 19.17 -21.03
N ASN A 49 3.30 20.11 -20.23
CA ASN A 49 3.66 21.45 -20.69
C ASN A 49 5.14 21.50 -21.08
N LYS A 50 5.41 21.69 -22.38
CA LYS A 50 6.77 21.75 -22.94
C LYS A 50 7.66 22.81 -22.27
N ALA A 51 7.15 24.02 -22.08
CA ALA A 51 7.94 25.12 -21.52
C ALA A 51 8.32 24.82 -20.08
N ARG A 52 7.34 24.38 -19.28
CA ARG A 52 7.54 23.96 -17.90
C ARG A 52 8.51 22.78 -17.80
N LEU A 53 8.33 21.72 -18.58
CA LEU A 53 9.25 20.59 -18.57
C LEU A 53 10.69 21.02 -18.88
N LYS A 54 10.92 22.01 -19.74
CA LYS A 54 12.30 22.46 -20.04
C LYS A 54 12.91 23.32 -18.93
N SER A 55 12.10 24.00 -18.12
CA SER A 55 12.56 24.95 -17.11
C SER A 55 12.36 24.49 -15.66
N ILE A 56 11.61 23.41 -15.42
CA ILE A 56 11.30 22.93 -14.07
C ILE A 56 12.54 22.36 -13.40
N GLU A 57 12.73 22.74 -12.14
CA GLU A 57 13.79 22.24 -11.27
C GLU A 57 13.60 20.74 -10.99
N GLU A 58 14.70 20.06 -10.77
CA GLU A 58 14.74 18.61 -10.61
C GLU A 58 13.86 18.13 -9.44
N GLU A 59 14.01 18.75 -8.26
CA GLU A 59 13.26 18.40 -7.06
C GLU A 59 11.75 18.61 -7.24
N GLU A 60 11.35 19.70 -7.92
CA GLU A 60 9.94 20.00 -8.19
C GLU A 60 9.36 19.00 -9.19
N PHE A 61 10.13 18.60 -10.20
CA PHE A 61 9.72 17.57 -11.16
C PHE A 61 9.53 16.22 -10.48
N ILE A 62 10.49 15.78 -9.66
CA ILE A 62 10.39 14.53 -8.89
C ILE A 62 9.14 14.56 -8.01
N LYS A 63 8.87 15.68 -7.33
CA LYS A 63 7.67 15.84 -6.50
C LYS A 63 6.39 15.72 -7.33
N GLY A 64 6.32 16.35 -8.51
CA GLY A 64 5.17 16.22 -9.39
C GLY A 64 4.92 14.79 -9.87
N ILE A 65 5.97 14.04 -10.21
CA ILE A 65 5.85 12.62 -10.57
C ILE A 65 5.40 11.77 -9.37
N LYS A 66 5.86 12.08 -8.16
CA LYS A 66 5.47 11.44 -6.91
C LYS A 66 3.99 11.67 -6.56
N GLU A 67 3.49 12.87 -6.74
CA GLU A 67 2.09 13.22 -6.51
C GLU A 67 1.20 12.55 -7.55
N TYR A 68 1.64 12.56 -8.82
CA TYR A 68 0.97 11.84 -9.89
C TYR A 68 0.88 10.34 -9.62
N SER A 69 1.99 9.68 -9.24
CA SER A 69 2.04 8.22 -9.02
C SER A 69 1.12 7.74 -7.88
N ARG A 70 0.76 8.64 -6.98
CA ARG A 70 -0.14 8.42 -5.83
C ARG A 70 -1.57 8.90 -6.07
N SER A 71 -1.87 9.45 -7.26
CA SER A 71 -3.19 9.98 -7.57
C SER A 71 -4.23 8.86 -7.76
N LYS A 72 -5.49 9.14 -7.40
CA LYS A 72 -6.61 8.18 -7.51
C LYS A 72 -6.92 7.74 -8.95
N GLN A 73 -6.41 8.46 -9.96
CA GLN A 73 -6.64 8.17 -11.37
C GLN A 73 -5.64 7.18 -11.97
N ILE A 74 -4.65 6.74 -11.19
CA ILE A 74 -3.77 5.63 -11.57
C ILE A 74 -4.36 4.34 -11.01
N ASP A 75 -4.76 3.44 -11.90
CA ASP A 75 -5.25 2.12 -11.51
C ASP A 75 -4.11 1.26 -10.94
N GLY A 76 -4.37 0.64 -9.80
CA GLY A 76 -3.45 -0.29 -9.14
C GLY A 76 -2.33 0.42 -8.33
N PRO A 77 -1.55 -0.34 -7.55
CA PRO A 77 -0.59 0.21 -6.61
C PRO A 77 0.72 0.66 -7.28
N VAL A 78 0.65 1.52 -8.30
CA VAL A 78 1.84 2.01 -9.01
C VAL A 78 2.81 2.73 -8.05
N TYR A 79 2.28 3.48 -7.07
CA TYR A 79 3.05 4.12 -6.00
C TYR A 79 3.89 3.14 -5.15
N ILE A 80 3.49 1.87 -5.04
CA ILE A 80 4.23 0.86 -4.26
C ILE A 80 5.57 0.53 -4.90
N GLN A 81 5.67 0.62 -6.23
CA GLN A 81 6.89 0.36 -6.97
C GLN A 81 7.74 1.61 -7.21
N LEU A 82 7.08 2.75 -7.35
CA LEU A 82 7.70 4.04 -7.64
C LEU A 82 8.04 4.78 -6.35
N GLY A 83 8.95 4.17 -5.57
CA GLY A 83 9.57 4.82 -4.42
C GLY A 83 10.49 5.97 -4.84
N ASP A 84 10.90 6.77 -3.86
CA ASP A 84 11.66 8.00 -4.08
C ASP A 84 12.94 7.79 -4.91
N GLU A 85 13.74 6.78 -4.56
CA GLU A 85 14.95 6.41 -5.31
C GLU A 85 14.63 5.99 -6.75
N THR A 86 13.58 5.20 -6.97
CA THR A 86 13.21 4.72 -8.32
C THR A 86 12.76 5.86 -9.22
N ILE A 87 12.04 6.85 -8.68
CA ILE A 87 11.65 8.04 -9.44
C ILE A 87 12.87 8.90 -9.73
N SER A 88 13.73 9.12 -8.72
CA SER A 88 14.97 9.90 -8.87
C SER A 88 15.88 9.30 -9.93
N ASP A 89 16.08 7.98 -9.92
CA ASP A 89 16.94 7.26 -10.88
C ASP A 89 16.42 7.33 -12.32
N ALA A 90 15.10 7.44 -12.49
CA ALA A 90 14.44 7.40 -13.80
C ALA A 90 14.06 8.78 -14.34
N GLN A 91 14.19 9.84 -13.55
CA GLN A 91 13.60 11.15 -13.83
C GLN A 91 13.96 11.72 -15.21
N GLU A 92 15.22 11.62 -15.63
CA GLU A 92 15.67 12.15 -16.92
C GLU A 92 14.97 11.41 -18.07
N LYS A 93 14.85 10.09 -17.96
CA LYS A 93 14.17 9.24 -18.95
C LYS A 93 12.67 9.54 -18.97
N ILE A 94 12.04 9.75 -17.81
CA ILE A 94 10.63 10.14 -17.73
C ILE A 94 10.43 11.48 -18.42
N LYS A 95 11.26 12.48 -18.10
CA LYS A 95 11.23 13.82 -18.70
C LYS A 95 11.41 13.77 -20.22
N LEU A 96 12.36 12.97 -20.71
CA LEU A 96 12.57 12.74 -22.14
C LEU A 96 11.38 12.07 -22.82
N ASN A 97 10.72 11.12 -22.16
CA ASN A 97 9.53 10.46 -22.69
C ASN A 97 8.31 11.37 -22.70
N LEU A 98 8.13 12.23 -21.69
CA LEU A 98 7.09 13.27 -21.68
C LEU A 98 7.31 14.27 -22.81
N LEU A 99 8.56 14.75 -23.00
CA LEU A 99 8.90 15.60 -24.14
C LEU A 99 8.66 14.89 -25.47
N HIS A 100 8.99 13.59 -25.57
CA HIS A 100 8.71 12.80 -26.76
C HIS A 100 7.20 12.70 -27.04
N LEU A 101 6.38 12.51 -25.99
CA LEU A 101 4.93 12.48 -26.09
C LEU A 101 4.33 13.80 -26.62
N ILE A 102 4.97 14.93 -26.32
CA ILE A 102 4.51 16.28 -26.71
C ILE A 102 5.05 16.69 -28.09
N GLU A 103 6.33 16.41 -28.38
CA GLU A 103 7.07 17.02 -29.49
C GLU A 103 7.28 16.08 -30.69
N ALA A 104 7.11 14.77 -30.54
CA ALA A 104 7.44 13.84 -31.61
C ALA A 104 6.53 14.00 -32.83
N ASN A 105 7.15 14.12 -34.01
CA ASN A 105 6.44 14.07 -35.29
C ASN A 105 6.19 12.62 -35.72
N LYS A 106 5.44 11.87 -34.89
CA LYS A 106 5.03 10.47 -35.11
C LYS A 106 3.56 10.32 -34.79
N SER A 107 2.94 9.23 -35.23
CA SER A 107 1.56 8.96 -34.81
C SER A 107 1.50 8.70 -33.29
N PRO A 108 0.42 9.11 -32.58
CA PRO A 108 0.29 8.82 -31.14
C PRO A 108 0.47 7.34 -30.80
N TYR A 109 0.03 6.45 -31.70
CA TYR A 109 0.16 4.99 -31.54
C TYR A 109 1.62 4.52 -31.52
N GLU A 110 2.47 5.09 -32.37
CA GLU A 110 3.90 4.76 -32.41
C GLU A 110 4.63 5.31 -31.18
N ILE A 111 4.25 6.50 -30.72
CA ILE A 111 4.78 7.09 -29.48
C ILE A 111 4.47 6.17 -28.30
N ALA A 112 3.22 5.71 -28.18
CA ALA A 112 2.80 4.81 -27.11
C ALA A 112 3.55 3.46 -27.16
N GLU A 113 3.74 2.90 -28.35
CA GLU A 113 4.51 1.66 -28.55
C GLU A 113 5.98 1.83 -28.15
N GLU A 114 6.63 2.93 -28.55
CA GLU A 114 8.01 3.21 -28.19
C GLU A 114 8.21 3.31 -26.68
N ILE A 115 7.27 3.93 -25.97
CA ILE A 115 7.33 4.15 -24.52
C ILE A 115 6.97 2.89 -23.72
N LEU A 116 5.99 2.10 -24.15
CA LEU A 116 5.54 0.92 -23.38
C LEU A 116 6.39 -0.32 -23.65
N ASP A 117 6.68 -0.62 -24.91
CA ASP A 117 7.32 -1.88 -25.33
C ASP A 117 8.55 -1.69 -26.23
N GLY A 118 8.83 -0.46 -26.68
CA GLY A 118 9.94 -0.14 -27.58
C GLY A 118 11.19 0.43 -26.90
N GLY A 119 11.99 1.14 -27.69
CA GLY A 119 13.31 1.64 -27.29
C GLY A 119 13.30 2.72 -26.19
N ARG A 120 12.13 3.23 -25.81
CA ARG A 120 11.96 4.25 -24.75
C ARG A 120 11.38 3.67 -23.46
N ARG A 121 11.21 2.35 -23.38
CA ARG A 121 10.69 1.66 -22.19
C ARG A 121 11.56 1.92 -20.96
N ILE A 122 10.92 2.37 -19.89
CA ILE A 122 11.55 2.55 -18.57
C ILE A 122 11.09 1.39 -17.66
N PRO A 123 11.99 0.53 -17.16
CA PRO A 123 11.63 -0.54 -16.24
C PRO A 123 10.87 -0.02 -15.01
N LYS A 124 9.86 -0.76 -14.51
CA LYS A 124 8.96 -0.37 -13.40
C LYS A 124 7.93 0.73 -13.71
N PHE A 125 8.03 1.43 -14.84
CA PHE A 125 7.02 2.40 -15.28
C PHE A 125 6.11 1.74 -16.32
N SER A 126 5.13 0.98 -15.82
CA SER A 126 4.22 0.14 -16.62
C SER A 126 3.15 0.94 -17.38
N LYS A 127 2.30 0.22 -18.12
CA LYS A 127 1.10 0.76 -18.78
C LYS A 127 0.26 1.63 -17.85
N SER A 128 0.10 1.20 -16.60
CA SER A 128 -0.69 1.88 -15.57
C SER A 128 -0.17 3.29 -15.27
N PHE A 129 1.16 3.49 -15.34
CA PHE A 129 1.77 4.82 -15.18
C PHE A 129 1.61 5.71 -16.42
N TRP A 130 1.79 5.18 -17.62
CA TRP A 130 1.85 6.01 -18.84
C TRP A 130 0.49 6.30 -19.48
N THR A 131 -0.44 5.36 -19.38
CA THR A 131 -1.73 5.45 -20.08
C THR A 131 -2.57 6.66 -19.70
N PRO A 132 -2.65 7.11 -18.42
CA PRO A 132 -3.35 8.34 -18.10
C PRO A 132 -2.72 9.60 -18.71
N LEU A 133 -1.39 9.64 -18.86
CA LEU A 133 -0.68 10.74 -19.52
C LEU A 133 -0.90 10.72 -21.04
N PHE A 134 -0.91 9.54 -21.65
CA PHE A 134 -1.27 9.37 -23.06
C PHE A 134 -2.68 9.86 -23.33
N TYR A 135 -3.63 9.48 -22.47
CA TYR A 135 -5.01 9.90 -22.56
C TYR A 135 -5.17 11.41 -22.39
N ALA A 136 -4.48 12.00 -21.42
CA ALA A 136 -4.50 13.45 -21.23
C ALA A 136 -3.98 14.21 -22.46
N GLN A 137 -2.95 13.69 -23.15
CA GLN A 137 -2.42 14.31 -24.36
C GLN A 137 -3.30 14.04 -25.59
N PHE A 138 -3.78 12.81 -25.78
CA PHE A 138 -4.45 12.34 -27.00
C PHE A 138 -5.72 11.52 -26.68
N PRO A 139 -6.77 12.13 -26.09
CA PRO A 139 -7.92 11.37 -25.56
C PRO A 139 -8.68 10.55 -26.63
N ASP A 140 -8.69 11.01 -27.88
CA ASP A 140 -9.37 10.31 -28.98
C ASP A 140 -8.52 9.21 -29.65
N LYS A 141 -7.19 9.25 -29.46
CA LYS A 141 -6.25 8.33 -30.14
C LYS A 141 -5.62 7.34 -29.18
N LEU A 142 -5.35 7.75 -27.95
CA LEU A 142 -4.82 6.90 -26.89
C LEU A 142 -5.81 6.87 -25.71
N PRO A 143 -7.00 6.29 -25.90
CA PRO A 143 -7.99 6.12 -24.84
C PRO A 143 -7.40 5.39 -23.62
N LEU A 144 -8.00 5.60 -22.45
CA LEU A 144 -7.59 4.91 -21.23
C LEU A 144 -7.66 3.39 -21.43
N TRP A 145 -6.49 2.75 -21.35
CA TRP A 145 -6.29 1.32 -21.48
C TRP A 145 -5.83 0.70 -20.16
N ASN A 146 -6.80 0.41 -19.30
CA ASN A 146 -6.61 -0.33 -18.06
C ASN A 146 -7.22 -1.74 -18.14
N ASN A 147 -7.29 -2.44 -17.01
CA ASN A 147 -7.85 -3.78 -16.94
C ASN A 147 -9.38 -3.77 -17.14
N LYS A 148 -10.10 -2.74 -16.67
CA LYS A 148 -11.54 -2.59 -16.86
C LYS A 148 -11.86 -2.41 -18.36
N THR A 149 -11.13 -1.53 -19.04
CA THR A 149 -11.17 -1.35 -20.49
C THR A 149 -10.97 -2.68 -21.20
N SER A 150 -9.91 -3.41 -20.84
CA SER A 150 -9.60 -4.69 -21.47
C SER A 150 -10.71 -5.73 -21.26
N LYS A 151 -11.31 -5.81 -20.06
CA LYS A 151 -12.44 -6.70 -19.75
C LYS A 151 -13.68 -6.35 -20.54
N PHE A 152 -14.05 -5.08 -20.56
CA PHE A 152 -15.22 -4.57 -21.29
C PHE A 152 -15.13 -4.94 -22.77
N PHE A 153 -14.05 -4.54 -23.44
CA PHE A 153 -13.90 -4.77 -24.88
C PHE A 153 -13.71 -6.24 -25.24
N LYS A 154 -13.09 -7.06 -24.37
CA LYS A 154 -12.99 -8.51 -24.55
C LYS A 154 -14.37 -9.18 -24.62
N ARG A 155 -15.33 -8.71 -23.82
CA ARG A 155 -16.71 -9.22 -23.86
C ARG A 155 -17.37 -8.99 -25.23
N PHE A 156 -17.00 -7.91 -25.90
CA PHE A 156 -17.49 -7.59 -27.24
C PHE A 156 -16.59 -8.06 -28.39
N GLY A 157 -15.69 -9.01 -28.13
CA GLY A 157 -14.86 -9.64 -29.17
C GLY A 157 -13.54 -8.93 -29.48
N ILE A 158 -13.21 -7.85 -28.78
CA ILE A 158 -11.97 -7.08 -28.98
C ILE A 158 -10.96 -7.46 -27.88
N ASN A 159 -9.97 -8.31 -28.23
CA ASN A 159 -9.01 -8.82 -27.26
C ASN A 159 -7.70 -8.01 -27.23
N LEU A 160 -7.54 -7.18 -26.19
CA LEU A 160 -6.34 -6.35 -25.99
C LEU A 160 -5.23 -7.04 -25.16
N THR A 161 -5.50 -8.22 -24.59
CA THR A 161 -4.58 -8.92 -23.67
C THR A 161 -3.60 -9.87 -24.37
N THR A 162 -3.81 -10.14 -25.66
CA THR A 162 -2.93 -11.04 -26.42
C THR A 162 -1.53 -10.45 -26.60
N LYS A 163 -0.51 -11.31 -26.49
CA LYS A 163 0.90 -10.94 -26.76
C LYS A 163 1.23 -10.90 -28.25
N ARG A 164 0.33 -11.38 -29.11
CA ARG A 164 0.53 -11.41 -30.57
C ARG A 164 0.32 -10.06 -31.24
N THR A 165 -0.38 -9.15 -30.58
CA THR A 165 -0.75 -7.84 -31.10
C THR A 165 0.15 -6.79 -30.45
N SER A 166 0.67 -5.87 -31.24
CA SER A 166 1.56 -4.82 -30.74
C SER A 166 0.80 -3.74 -29.95
N VAL A 167 1.50 -2.92 -29.17
CA VAL A 167 0.88 -1.78 -28.45
C VAL A 167 0.19 -0.83 -29.42
N LYS A 168 0.85 -0.54 -30.56
CA LYS A 168 0.30 0.30 -31.62
C LYS A 168 -1.03 -0.25 -32.14
N GLU A 169 -1.06 -1.53 -32.49
CA GLU A 169 -2.26 -2.20 -32.99
C GLU A 169 -3.39 -2.23 -31.96
N LYS A 170 -3.08 -2.43 -30.67
CA LYS A 170 -4.07 -2.42 -29.58
C LYS A 170 -4.73 -1.05 -29.43
N TYR A 171 -3.94 0.03 -29.42
CA TYR A 171 -4.52 1.37 -29.36
C TYR A 171 -5.31 1.73 -30.63
N GLN A 172 -4.90 1.25 -31.80
CA GLN A 172 -5.69 1.41 -33.03
C GLN A 172 -7.04 0.71 -32.94
N GLN A 173 -7.07 -0.53 -32.45
CA GLN A 173 -8.32 -1.27 -32.21
C GLN A 173 -9.22 -0.54 -31.20
N LEU A 174 -8.64 -0.06 -30.11
CA LEU A 174 -9.37 0.63 -29.05
C LEU A 174 -9.91 2.00 -29.53
N SER A 175 -9.10 2.80 -30.24
CA SER A 175 -9.54 4.07 -30.83
C SER A 175 -10.63 3.85 -31.89
N ALA A 176 -10.51 2.82 -32.73
CA ALA A 176 -11.56 2.47 -33.69
C ALA A 176 -12.88 2.06 -33.00
N ALA A 177 -12.81 1.36 -31.88
CA ALA A 177 -13.98 1.00 -31.08
C ALA A 177 -14.64 2.23 -30.46
N PHE A 178 -13.85 3.19 -29.93
CA PHE A 178 -14.35 4.47 -29.44
C PHE A 178 -15.03 5.28 -30.55
N ASP A 179 -14.38 5.43 -31.71
CA ASP A 179 -14.95 6.15 -32.85
C ASP A 179 -16.26 5.50 -33.33
N TYR A 180 -16.36 4.17 -33.27
CA TYR A 180 -17.60 3.47 -33.61
C TYR A 180 -18.71 3.70 -32.58
N LEU A 181 -18.40 3.71 -31.27
CA LEU A 181 -19.38 4.05 -30.23
C LEU A 181 -19.92 5.47 -30.40
N LYS A 182 -19.06 6.45 -30.71
CA LYS A 182 -19.49 7.83 -31.01
C LYS A 182 -20.36 7.92 -32.27
N LYS A 183 -20.11 7.06 -33.25
CA LYS A 183 -20.96 6.97 -34.46
C LYS A 183 -22.36 6.44 -34.11
N VAL A 184 -22.44 5.43 -33.23
CA VAL A 184 -23.73 4.85 -32.77
C VAL A 184 -24.48 5.84 -31.87
N ASP A 185 -23.75 6.55 -31.01
CA ASP A 185 -24.31 7.58 -30.14
C ASP A 185 -23.46 8.87 -30.17
N PRO A 186 -23.84 9.85 -31.03
CA PRO A 186 -23.11 11.10 -31.19
C PRO A 186 -23.02 11.98 -29.94
N LYS A 187 -23.76 11.66 -28.86
CA LYS A 187 -23.68 12.38 -27.59
C LYS A 187 -22.46 11.99 -26.77
N LEU A 188 -21.83 10.84 -27.06
CA LEU A 188 -20.68 10.36 -26.30
C LEU A 188 -19.41 11.13 -26.66
N SER A 189 -18.75 11.68 -25.65
CA SER A 189 -17.36 12.10 -25.72
C SER A 189 -16.41 10.92 -25.40
N SER A 190 -15.10 11.11 -25.58
CA SER A 190 -14.10 10.13 -25.15
C SER A 190 -14.08 9.91 -23.64
N LEU A 191 -14.57 10.90 -22.86
CA LEU A 191 -14.69 10.81 -21.41
C LEU A 191 -15.90 9.95 -21.04
N ASP A 192 -17.02 10.15 -21.72
CA ASP A 192 -18.24 9.38 -21.48
C ASP A 192 -18.04 7.89 -21.83
N ILE A 193 -17.21 7.57 -22.82
CA ILE A 193 -16.91 6.18 -23.17
C ILE A 193 -16.05 5.50 -22.08
N ASP A 194 -15.15 6.23 -21.41
CA ASP A 194 -14.39 5.69 -20.29
C ASP A 194 -15.31 5.37 -19.09
N HIS A 195 -16.27 6.26 -18.82
CA HIS A 195 -17.27 6.02 -17.78
C HIS A 195 -18.28 4.92 -18.17
N LEU A 196 -18.60 4.79 -19.46
CA LEU A 196 -19.38 3.67 -19.99
C LEU A 196 -18.67 2.32 -19.74
N VAL A 197 -17.35 2.26 -19.89
CA VAL A 197 -16.56 1.08 -19.52
C VAL A 197 -16.71 0.78 -18.03
N HIS A 198 -16.69 1.80 -17.17
CA HIS A 198 -16.94 1.63 -15.74
C HIS A 198 -18.35 1.07 -15.49
N TYR A 199 -19.38 1.65 -16.09
CA TYR A 199 -20.76 1.16 -16.02
C TYR A 199 -20.86 -0.32 -16.42
N GLY A 200 -20.27 -0.70 -17.56
CA GLY A 200 -20.36 -2.07 -18.07
C GLY A 200 -19.64 -3.13 -17.24
N VAL A 201 -18.61 -2.75 -16.48
CA VAL A 201 -17.78 -3.71 -15.71
C VAL A 201 -18.04 -3.63 -14.20
N ALA A 202 -18.38 -2.47 -13.68
CA ALA A 202 -18.50 -2.23 -12.25
C ALA A 202 -19.94 -2.03 -11.77
N ALA A 203 -20.85 -1.44 -12.55
CA ALA A 203 -22.24 -1.26 -12.14
C ALA A 203 -23.05 -2.57 -12.31
N GLU A 204 -23.89 -2.89 -11.34
CA GLU A 204 -24.69 -4.13 -11.37
C GLU A 204 -25.66 -4.14 -12.56
N GLU A 205 -26.36 -3.03 -12.83
CA GLU A 205 -27.28 -2.95 -13.96
C GLU A 205 -26.54 -3.06 -15.30
N GLY A 206 -25.38 -2.43 -15.41
CA GLY A 206 -24.53 -2.50 -16.61
C GLY A 206 -24.04 -3.92 -16.89
N ARG A 207 -23.57 -4.64 -15.87
CA ARG A 207 -23.17 -6.04 -16.00
C ARG A 207 -24.33 -6.94 -16.45
N LYS A 208 -25.51 -6.80 -15.82
CA LYS A 208 -26.71 -7.57 -16.18
C LYS A 208 -27.16 -7.31 -17.62
N LEU A 209 -27.14 -6.03 -18.04
CA LEU A 209 -27.48 -5.67 -19.42
C LEU A 209 -26.52 -6.30 -20.42
N ILE A 210 -25.20 -6.17 -20.18
CA ILE A 210 -24.20 -6.77 -21.07
C ILE A 210 -24.36 -8.29 -21.10
N GLN A 211 -24.65 -8.94 -19.97
CA GLN A 211 -24.90 -10.39 -19.95
C GLN A 211 -26.11 -10.77 -20.82
N SER A 212 -27.18 -9.97 -20.83
CA SER A 212 -28.35 -10.22 -21.67
C SER A 212 -28.08 -10.20 -23.18
N PHE A 213 -27.01 -9.55 -23.64
CA PHE A 213 -26.64 -9.54 -25.06
C PHE A 213 -26.00 -10.84 -25.55
N PHE A 214 -25.55 -11.68 -24.62
CA PHE A 214 -24.89 -12.95 -24.89
C PHE A 214 -25.70 -14.06 -24.19
N PRO A 215 -26.82 -14.52 -24.79
CA PRO A 215 -27.56 -15.65 -24.25
C PRO A 215 -26.62 -16.85 -24.11
N GLU A 216 -26.49 -17.37 -22.89
CA GLU A 216 -25.73 -18.61 -22.65
C GLU A 216 -26.43 -19.78 -23.36
N GLU A 217 -25.65 -20.67 -23.98
CA GLU A 217 -26.14 -22.02 -24.28
C GLU A 217 -26.58 -22.67 -22.95
N GLU A 218 -27.76 -23.29 -22.94
CA GLU A 218 -28.42 -23.77 -21.72
C GLU A 218 -27.47 -24.55 -20.77
N PRO A 219 -27.37 -24.14 -19.49
CA PRO A 219 -26.90 -25.04 -18.46
C PRO A 219 -28.00 -26.06 -18.16
N VAL A 220 -27.69 -27.34 -18.33
CA VAL A 220 -28.53 -28.44 -17.87
C VAL A 220 -28.66 -28.40 -16.34
N ASP A 221 -29.86 -28.00 -15.93
CA ASP A 221 -30.58 -28.21 -14.67
C ASP A 221 -30.04 -27.68 -13.33
N LYS A 222 -31.03 -27.26 -12.54
CA LYS A 222 -31.01 -26.40 -11.35
C LYS A 222 -30.54 -27.13 -10.10
N PHE A 223 -30.06 -26.37 -9.13
CA PHE A 223 -30.72 -26.31 -7.81
C PHE A 223 -30.43 -24.98 -7.11
N GLU A 224 -31.50 -24.23 -6.84
CA GLU A 224 -31.54 -23.09 -5.94
C GLU A 224 -31.30 -23.55 -4.50
N SER A 225 -30.42 -22.86 -3.78
CA SER A 225 -30.78 -22.19 -2.52
C SER A 225 -29.56 -21.47 -1.95
N GLU A 226 -29.82 -20.29 -1.39
CA GLU A 226 -28.89 -19.51 -0.59
C GLU A 226 -28.33 -20.36 0.55
N LYS A 227 -27.19 -21.00 0.32
CA LYS A 227 -26.28 -21.56 1.32
C LYS A 227 -24.92 -21.83 0.65
N SER A 228 -23.88 -21.26 1.27
CA SER A 228 -22.44 -21.48 1.03
C SER A 228 -21.84 -21.14 -0.34
N VAL A 229 -21.48 -19.86 -0.51
CA VAL A 229 -20.32 -19.41 -1.33
C VAL A 229 -19.00 -20.05 -0.86
N LYS A 230 -19.00 -20.78 0.28
CA LYS A 230 -17.84 -21.46 0.86
C LYS A 230 -17.47 -22.81 0.22
N GLU A 231 -18.32 -23.44 -0.61
CA GLU A 231 -18.07 -24.85 -1.02
C GLU A 231 -17.57 -25.07 -2.45
N VAL A 232 -17.36 -24.04 -3.27
CA VAL A 232 -16.83 -24.23 -4.64
C VAL A 232 -15.29 -24.20 -4.71
N PHE A 233 -14.60 -23.76 -3.66
CA PHE A 233 -13.19 -24.09 -3.51
C PHE A 233 -13.10 -25.53 -3.01
N ARG A 234 -12.84 -26.50 -3.89
CA ARG A 234 -11.96 -27.61 -3.49
C ARG A 234 -10.64 -26.96 -3.09
N SER A 235 -10.52 -26.56 -1.83
CA SER A 235 -9.32 -25.89 -1.34
C SER A 235 -8.16 -26.84 -1.65
N PRO A 236 -7.22 -26.43 -2.52
CA PRO A 236 -6.02 -27.22 -2.69
C PRO A 236 -5.40 -27.47 -1.32
N ALA A 237 -4.68 -28.60 -1.17
CA ALA A 237 -3.93 -28.86 0.05
C ALA A 237 -3.13 -27.60 0.46
N LEU A 238 -3.21 -27.20 1.73
CA LEU A 238 -2.60 -25.96 2.22
C LEU A 238 -1.09 -25.89 1.93
N ASN A 239 -0.43 -27.04 1.96
CA ASN A 239 0.97 -27.18 1.59
C ASN A 239 1.07 -27.67 0.15
N GLN A 240 1.65 -26.84 -0.72
CA GLN A 240 1.82 -27.14 -2.14
C GLN A 240 3.28 -27.01 -2.57
N ILE A 241 3.73 -27.97 -3.37
CA ILE A 241 5.06 -27.96 -3.98
C ILE A 241 4.89 -27.89 -5.49
N LEU A 242 5.33 -26.77 -6.09
CA LEU A 242 5.46 -26.66 -7.54
C LEU A 242 6.79 -27.28 -7.96
N TYR A 243 6.75 -28.42 -8.65
CA TYR A 243 7.95 -29.14 -9.14
C TYR A 243 7.99 -29.16 -10.67
N GLY A 244 9.17 -29.44 -11.23
CA GLY A 244 9.39 -29.51 -12.66
C GLY A 244 10.77 -28.99 -13.09
N PRO A 245 11.12 -29.08 -14.39
CA PRO A 245 12.43 -28.68 -14.90
C PRO A 245 12.81 -27.22 -14.59
N PRO A 246 14.11 -26.89 -14.50
CA PRO A 246 14.55 -25.49 -14.43
C PRO A 246 13.99 -24.67 -15.60
N GLY A 247 13.66 -23.40 -15.36
CA GLY A 247 13.13 -22.51 -16.40
C GLY A 247 11.62 -22.60 -16.68
N THR A 248 10.87 -23.52 -16.05
CA THR A 248 9.40 -23.65 -16.28
C THR A 248 8.53 -22.66 -15.51
N GLY A 249 9.10 -21.56 -15.00
CA GLY A 249 8.32 -20.50 -14.35
C GLY A 249 7.71 -20.87 -12.99
N LYS A 250 8.26 -21.85 -12.26
CA LYS A 250 7.78 -22.24 -10.92
C LYS A 250 7.77 -21.07 -9.94
N THR A 251 8.90 -20.38 -9.79
CA THR A 251 9.05 -19.18 -8.95
C THR A 251 8.18 -18.00 -9.41
N TYR A 252 7.83 -17.98 -10.69
CA TYR A 252 6.89 -16.98 -11.21
C TYR A 252 5.47 -17.29 -10.75
N SER A 253 5.04 -18.54 -10.89
CA SER A 253 3.70 -18.99 -10.52
C SER A 253 3.44 -18.88 -9.01
N THR A 254 4.47 -19.07 -8.16
CA THR A 254 4.34 -18.89 -6.71
C THR A 254 3.92 -17.47 -6.31
N LYS A 255 4.29 -16.44 -7.07
CA LYS A 255 3.91 -15.05 -6.76
C LYS A 255 2.42 -14.80 -6.96
N SER A 256 1.91 -15.14 -8.15
CA SER A 256 0.48 -15.04 -8.46
C SER A 256 -0.35 -15.87 -7.50
N LYS A 257 0.13 -17.07 -7.15
CA LYS A 257 -0.54 -17.93 -6.18
C LYS A 257 -0.57 -17.34 -4.77
N ALA A 258 0.53 -16.80 -4.28
CA ALA A 258 0.54 -16.16 -2.98
C ALA A 258 -0.41 -14.95 -2.92
N ILE A 259 -0.46 -14.13 -3.97
CA ILE A 259 -1.41 -13.02 -4.09
C ILE A 259 -2.86 -13.55 -4.12
N SER A 260 -3.13 -14.61 -4.89
CA SER A 260 -4.47 -15.22 -4.99
C SER A 260 -5.01 -15.66 -3.63
N ILE A 261 -4.13 -16.16 -2.76
CA ILE A 261 -4.48 -16.58 -1.39
C ILE A 261 -4.74 -15.36 -0.51
N VAL A 262 -3.86 -14.34 -0.55
CA VAL A 262 -3.99 -13.14 0.28
C VAL A 262 -5.23 -12.32 -0.09
N GLU A 263 -5.55 -12.23 -1.38
CA GLU A 263 -6.68 -11.47 -1.90
C GLU A 263 -7.98 -12.29 -2.03
N GLU A 264 -7.94 -13.60 -1.73
CA GLU A 264 -9.08 -14.52 -1.84
C GLU A 264 -9.74 -14.55 -3.24
N ILE A 265 -8.92 -14.49 -4.30
CA ILE A 265 -9.35 -14.52 -5.71
C ILE A 265 -8.65 -15.66 -6.46
N SER A 266 -9.15 -16.03 -7.64
CA SER A 266 -8.52 -17.05 -8.48
C SER A 266 -7.17 -16.60 -9.06
N GLU A 267 -6.30 -17.55 -9.44
CA GLU A 267 -5.03 -17.23 -10.12
C GLU A 267 -5.27 -16.53 -11.47
N GLU A 268 -6.37 -16.85 -12.14
CA GLU A 268 -6.84 -16.19 -13.35
C GLU A 268 -7.19 -14.72 -13.07
N GLU A 269 -7.95 -14.44 -12.01
CA GLU A 269 -8.29 -13.07 -11.60
C GLU A 269 -7.06 -12.26 -11.21
N VAL A 270 -6.06 -12.87 -10.54
CA VAL A 270 -4.77 -12.21 -10.26
C VAL A 270 -4.07 -11.83 -11.56
N LYS A 271 -4.02 -12.74 -12.54
CA LYS A 271 -3.39 -12.47 -13.85
C LYS A 271 -4.13 -11.37 -14.62
N GLU A 272 -5.45 -11.28 -14.47
CA GLU A 272 -6.25 -10.20 -15.06
C GLU A 272 -6.08 -8.87 -14.33
N LYS A 273 -5.98 -8.89 -13.00
CA LYS A 273 -5.83 -7.70 -12.15
C LYS A 273 -4.41 -7.13 -12.19
N TYR A 274 -3.42 -7.98 -12.36
CA TYR A 274 -1.99 -7.63 -12.43
C TYR A 274 -1.38 -8.23 -13.70
N GLU A 275 -1.89 -7.76 -14.86
CA GLU A 275 -1.47 -8.23 -16.18
C GLU A 275 0.02 -7.92 -16.46
N ASP A 276 0.48 -6.74 -16.01
CA ASP A 276 1.87 -6.33 -16.13
C ASP A 276 2.76 -7.02 -15.08
N ARG A 277 3.95 -7.47 -15.52
CA ARG A 277 4.91 -8.18 -14.68
C ARG A 277 5.43 -7.30 -13.54
N ASP A 278 5.63 -6.02 -13.80
CA ASP A 278 6.10 -5.07 -12.81
C ASP A 278 4.98 -4.88 -11.77
N ASP A 279 3.72 -4.65 -12.19
CA ASP A 279 2.52 -4.56 -11.33
C ASP A 279 2.38 -5.76 -10.37
N LEU A 280 2.47 -6.99 -10.90
CA LEU A 280 2.44 -8.22 -10.09
C LEU A 280 3.59 -8.29 -9.07
N ASN A 281 4.80 -7.89 -9.46
CA ASN A 281 5.94 -7.87 -8.55
C ASN A 281 5.81 -6.78 -7.47
N GLY A 282 5.21 -5.64 -7.81
CA GLY A 282 4.93 -4.55 -6.89
C GLY A 282 4.00 -4.98 -5.76
N ILE A 283 2.84 -5.52 -6.11
CA ILE A 283 1.87 -5.99 -5.11
C ILE A 283 2.44 -7.14 -4.28
N PHE A 284 3.17 -8.08 -4.90
CA PHE A 284 3.86 -9.14 -4.17
C PHE A 284 4.82 -8.58 -3.12
N LYS A 285 5.63 -7.58 -3.48
CA LYS A 285 6.55 -6.91 -2.54
C LYS A 285 5.82 -6.16 -1.43
N ALA A 286 4.66 -5.55 -1.71
CA ALA A 286 3.85 -4.92 -0.67
C ALA A 286 3.40 -5.94 0.37
N TYR A 287 2.86 -7.08 -0.07
CA TYR A 287 2.45 -8.14 0.84
C TYR A 287 3.63 -8.76 1.61
N VAL A 288 4.82 -8.81 1.00
CA VAL A 288 6.05 -9.17 1.72
C VAL A 288 6.42 -8.14 2.79
N LYS A 289 6.36 -6.85 2.46
CA LYS A 289 6.67 -5.75 3.39
C LYS A 289 5.66 -5.66 4.54
N ALA A 290 4.38 -5.88 4.25
CA ALA A 290 3.31 -5.97 5.23
C ALA A 290 3.41 -7.23 6.11
N GLY A 291 4.28 -8.19 5.75
CA GLY A 291 4.48 -9.43 6.49
C GLY A 291 3.37 -10.47 6.31
N GLN A 292 2.49 -10.28 5.32
CA GLN A 292 1.45 -11.24 4.93
C GLN A 292 2.02 -12.35 4.05
N ILE A 293 3.14 -12.09 3.36
CA ILE A 293 3.90 -13.10 2.60
C ILE A 293 5.34 -13.14 3.12
N ASN A 294 5.83 -14.32 3.47
CA ASN A 294 7.26 -14.54 3.69
C ASN A 294 7.83 -15.31 2.49
N PHE A 295 8.76 -14.69 1.76
CA PHE A 295 9.42 -15.32 0.61
C PHE A 295 10.86 -15.70 0.96
N ILE A 296 11.14 -16.99 1.02
CA ILE A 296 12.46 -17.53 1.40
C ILE A 296 12.98 -18.49 0.32
N THR A 297 14.29 -18.72 0.33
CA THR A 297 14.95 -19.72 -0.52
C THR A 297 15.77 -20.65 0.36
N PHE A 298 15.49 -21.94 0.32
CA PHE A 298 16.30 -22.93 1.03
C PHE A 298 17.64 -23.16 0.33
N HIS A 299 18.69 -23.31 1.13
CA HIS A 299 20.04 -23.68 0.74
C HIS A 299 20.58 -24.72 1.72
N GLN A 300 21.67 -25.42 1.40
CA GLN A 300 22.19 -26.52 2.23
C GLN A 300 22.54 -26.10 3.66
N SER A 301 22.88 -24.83 3.88
CA SER A 301 23.15 -24.27 5.21
C SER A 301 21.91 -23.75 5.93
N PHE A 302 20.70 -23.94 5.41
CA PHE A 302 19.46 -23.43 6.01
C PHE A 302 19.01 -24.41 7.09
N SER A 303 18.94 -23.94 8.34
CA SER A 303 18.80 -24.81 9.50
C SER A 303 17.43 -24.68 10.18
N TYR A 304 17.16 -25.58 11.14
CA TYR A 304 16.00 -25.46 12.04
C TYR A 304 16.02 -24.13 12.81
N GLU A 305 17.21 -23.68 13.20
CA GLU A 305 17.42 -22.45 13.97
C GLU A 305 17.01 -21.18 13.22
N ASP A 306 17.02 -21.23 11.89
CA ASP A 306 16.56 -20.14 11.03
C ASP A 306 15.07 -20.22 10.71
N PHE A 307 14.53 -21.45 10.67
CA PHE A 307 13.16 -21.68 10.25
C PHE A 307 12.15 -21.62 11.40
N ILE A 308 12.45 -22.26 12.53
CA ILE A 308 11.52 -22.42 13.65
C ILE A 308 11.91 -21.56 14.85
N GLU A 309 13.07 -21.81 15.45
CA GLU A 309 13.64 -21.02 16.55
C GLU A 309 15.09 -21.44 16.80
N GLY A 310 15.95 -20.50 17.18
CA GLY A 310 17.36 -20.76 17.41
C GLY A 310 17.95 -19.86 18.48
N ILE A 311 18.99 -20.35 19.16
CA ILE A 311 19.75 -19.55 20.12
C ILE A 311 20.69 -18.67 19.31
N LYS A 312 20.42 -17.36 19.29
CA LYS A 312 21.22 -16.40 18.51
C LYS A 312 21.90 -15.42 19.45
N PRO A 313 23.17 -15.05 19.19
CA PRO A 313 23.83 -14.00 19.94
C PRO A 313 23.10 -12.68 19.66
N VAL A 314 22.56 -12.09 20.71
CA VAL A 314 22.04 -10.73 20.70
C VAL A 314 23.16 -9.87 21.25
N ILE A 315 23.71 -9.03 20.38
CA ILE A 315 24.55 -7.93 20.84
C ILE A 315 23.59 -6.97 21.53
N ASP A 316 23.86 -6.67 22.80
CA ASP A 316 23.21 -5.55 23.47
C ASP A 316 23.62 -4.31 22.65
N ASN A 317 22.76 -3.87 21.73
CA ASN A 317 23.04 -2.78 20.79
C ASN A 317 22.94 -1.46 21.55
N MET A 318 23.93 -1.28 22.41
CA MET A 318 24.23 -0.10 23.18
C MET A 318 25.57 0.50 22.73
N GLN A 319 26.00 0.32 21.48
CA GLN A 319 27.23 0.97 21.01
C GLN A 319 27.10 1.53 19.59
N SER A 320 27.38 2.83 19.49
CA SER A 320 27.59 3.61 18.27
C SER A 320 28.82 3.14 17.49
N GLU A 321 28.82 3.39 16.18
CA GLU A 321 29.85 3.03 15.19
C GLU A 321 31.28 3.58 15.43
N ASN A 322 31.61 4.16 16.59
CA ASN A 322 32.88 4.85 16.79
C ASN A 322 33.79 4.39 17.95
N GLU A 323 33.49 3.31 18.68
CA GLU A 323 34.49 2.70 19.57
C GLU A 323 34.39 1.16 19.59
N ARG A 324 35.51 0.49 19.28
CA ARG A 324 35.65 -0.98 19.35
C ARG A 324 35.91 -1.41 20.79
N THR A 325 34.87 -1.53 21.60
CA THR A 325 34.96 -2.14 22.93
C THR A 325 33.84 -3.15 23.11
N SER A 326 34.13 -4.39 22.68
CA SER A 326 33.39 -5.65 22.92
C SER A 326 32.18 -5.55 23.85
N GLY A 327 30.99 -5.27 23.30
CA GLY A 327 29.74 -5.41 24.02
C GLY A 327 29.51 -6.85 24.48
N ASP A 328 28.98 -7.04 25.69
CA ASP A 328 28.70 -8.36 26.24
C ASP A 328 27.68 -9.10 25.35
N ILE A 329 28.08 -10.27 24.83
CA ILE A 329 27.23 -11.12 23.99
C ILE A 329 26.27 -11.89 24.89
N LYS A 330 24.96 -11.64 24.74
CA LYS A 330 23.90 -12.46 25.35
C LYS A 330 23.35 -13.43 24.33
N TYR A 331 22.82 -14.56 24.78
CA TYR A 331 22.24 -15.59 23.93
C TYR A 331 20.75 -15.73 24.24
N ASP A 332 19.90 -15.32 23.29
CA ASP A 332 18.45 -15.43 23.42
C ASP A 332 17.89 -16.44 22.41
N VAL A 333 16.78 -17.06 22.77
CA VAL A 333 16.00 -17.89 21.85
C VAL A 333 15.17 -16.97 20.96
N ILE A 334 15.54 -16.88 19.68
CA ILE A 334 14.88 -16.05 18.68
C ILE A 334 13.98 -16.92 17.81
N ASP A 335 12.74 -16.48 17.60
CA ASP A 335 11.81 -17.13 16.66
C ASP A 335 12.36 -17.10 15.22
N GLY A 336 12.30 -18.25 14.55
CA GLY A 336 12.61 -18.38 13.13
C GLY A 336 11.47 -17.90 12.24
N ILE A 337 11.75 -17.81 10.95
CA ILE A 337 10.88 -17.15 9.96
C ILE A 337 9.47 -17.77 9.90
N PHE A 338 9.37 -19.09 10.03
CA PHE A 338 8.09 -19.81 10.00
C PHE A 338 7.28 -19.60 11.29
N LYS A 339 7.96 -19.65 12.46
CA LYS A 339 7.30 -19.43 13.75
C LYS A 339 6.78 -18.00 13.87
N GLU A 340 7.54 -17.02 13.38
CA GLU A 340 7.07 -15.63 13.30
C GLU A 340 5.76 -15.49 12.50
N VAL A 341 5.70 -16.04 11.29
CA VAL A 341 4.51 -15.90 10.43
C VAL A 341 3.32 -16.68 11.00
N ALA A 342 3.55 -17.84 11.62
CA ALA A 342 2.51 -18.61 12.30
C ALA A 342 1.93 -17.85 13.51
N LYS A 343 2.79 -17.22 14.33
CA LYS A 343 2.34 -16.36 15.44
C LYS A 343 1.49 -15.20 14.93
N ARG A 344 1.93 -14.50 13.88
CA ARG A 344 1.16 -13.40 13.26
C ARG A 344 -0.21 -13.87 12.77
N ALA A 345 -0.26 -14.99 12.04
CA ALA A 345 -1.51 -15.53 11.51
C ALA A 345 -2.50 -15.89 12.64
N ARG A 346 -2.00 -16.49 13.73
CA ARG A 346 -2.80 -16.79 14.93
C ARG A 346 -3.33 -15.50 15.58
N ASP A 347 -2.46 -14.50 15.77
CA ASP A 347 -2.84 -13.24 16.40
C ASP A 347 -3.89 -12.50 15.54
N TYR A 348 -3.77 -12.58 14.21
CA TYR A 348 -4.76 -12.06 13.26
C TYR A 348 -6.12 -12.79 13.35
N GLN A 349 -6.13 -14.12 13.44
CA GLN A 349 -7.38 -14.89 13.61
C GLN A 349 -8.06 -14.63 14.96
N ALA A 350 -7.27 -14.43 16.01
CA ALA A 350 -7.80 -14.11 17.34
C ALA A 350 -8.40 -12.69 17.42
N PHE A 351 -8.07 -11.82 16.46
CA PHE A 351 -8.55 -10.45 16.39
C PHE A 351 -9.96 -10.39 15.79
N ASP A 352 -10.97 -10.21 16.66
CA ASP A 352 -12.36 -9.99 16.28
C ASP A 352 -12.68 -8.48 16.31
N SER A 353 -12.75 -7.86 15.14
CA SER A 353 -13.05 -6.44 14.99
C SER A 353 -14.48 -6.07 15.46
N GLU A 354 -15.43 -7.01 15.40
CA GLU A 354 -16.83 -6.77 15.79
C GLU A 354 -17.01 -6.87 17.31
N LYS A 355 -16.31 -7.78 17.99
CA LYS A 355 -16.34 -7.87 19.46
C LYS A 355 -15.63 -6.73 20.18
N GLN A 356 -14.65 -6.10 19.53
CA GLN A 356 -13.89 -5.00 20.12
C GLN A 356 -14.65 -3.67 20.06
N ASN A 357 -15.61 -3.51 19.14
CA ASN A 357 -16.59 -2.41 19.02
C ASN A 357 -16.04 -1.00 19.31
N ILE A 358 -14.98 -0.63 18.58
CA ILE A 358 -14.26 0.63 18.78
C ILE A 358 -14.71 1.60 17.68
N GLN A 359 -15.73 2.39 17.95
CA GLN A 359 -16.10 3.52 17.10
C GLN A 359 -15.62 4.82 17.76
N PHE A 360 -14.59 5.43 17.20
CA PHE A 360 -14.19 6.79 17.56
C PHE A 360 -15.14 7.78 16.87
N LYS A 361 -15.66 8.77 17.61
CA LYS A 361 -16.34 9.88 16.95
C LYS A 361 -15.27 10.75 16.29
N LYS A 362 -15.59 11.33 15.13
CA LYS A 362 -14.67 12.21 14.37
C LYS A 362 -14.08 13.39 15.17
N GLY A 363 -14.63 13.70 16.35
CA GLY A 363 -14.10 14.70 17.30
C GLY A 363 -13.23 14.17 18.44
N ASP A 364 -13.12 12.85 18.61
CA ASP A 364 -12.25 12.22 19.62
C ASP A 364 -10.80 12.06 19.14
N LEU A 365 -10.58 12.19 17.82
CA LEU A 365 -9.28 12.05 17.18
C LEU A 365 -8.67 13.44 16.89
N PRO A 366 -7.37 13.63 17.17
CA PRO A 366 -6.63 14.83 16.79
C PRO A 366 -6.59 14.99 15.26
N ASN A 367 -6.23 16.19 14.78
CA ASN A 367 -6.06 16.42 13.35
C ASN A 367 -4.93 15.54 12.80
N LEU A 368 -5.30 14.48 12.07
CA LEU A 368 -4.39 13.44 11.60
C LEU A 368 -3.29 13.99 10.67
N ASP A 369 -3.54 15.09 9.95
CA ASP A 369 -2.56 15.69 9.04
C ASP A 369 -1.35 16.32 9.77
N SER A 370 -1.51 16.67 11.04
CA SER A 370 -0.46 17.27 11.88
C SER A 370 -0.05 16.38 13.07
N THR A 371 -0.58 15.16 13.14
CA THR A 371 -0.39 14.25 14.29
C THR A 371 0.89 13.44 14.11
N GLY A 372 1.77 13.44 15.13
CA GLY A 372 2.87 12.51 15.23
C GLY A 372 2.40 11.14 15.71
N PHE A 373 2.89 10.08 15.08
CA PHE A 373 2.64 8.70 15.50
C PHE A 373 3.90 8.11 16.11
N TYR A 374 3.76 7.45 17.26
CA TYR A 374 4.88 6.85 17.98
C TYR A 374 4.57 5.42 18.35
N LYS A 375 5.58 4.56 18.31
CA LYS A 375 5.53 3.25 18.96
C LYS A 375 6.29 3.32 20.26
N MET A 376 5.73 2.76 21.33
CA MET A 376 6.39 2.66 22.62
C MET A 376 6.13 1.28 23.28
N SER A 377 7.10 0.77 24.03
CA SER A 377 6.92 -0.38 24.92
C SER A 377 6.72 0.12 26.36
N LEU A 378 5.79 -0.49 27.10
CA LEU A 378 5.60 -0.24 28.53
C LEU A 378 6.00 -1.49 29.31
N GLY A 379 7.30 -1.59 29.60
CA GLY A 379 7.91 -2.82 30.12
C GLY A 379 8.24 -3.84 29.03
N ASP A 380 9.10 -4.79 29.37
CA ASP A 380 9.43 -5.96 28.55
C ASP A 380 8.36 -7.04 28.71
N THR A 381 7.64 -7.37 27.62
CA THR A 381 6.58 -8.38 27.63
C THR A 381 7.07 -9.81 27.87
N HIS A 382 8.38 -10.04 27.82
CA HIS A 382 8.99 -11.32 28.13
C HIS A 382 9.44 -11.43 29.60
N ARG A 383 9.32 -10.37 30.39
CA ARG A 383 9.69 -10.35 31.82
C ARG A 383 8.45 -10.12 32.66
N ASP A 384 8.11 -11.10 33.50
CA ASP A 384 6.95 -10.99 34.38
C ASP A 384 7.06 -9.83 35.37
N GLU A 385 8.28 -9.45 35.75
CA GLU A 385 8.59 -8.31 36.62
C GLU A 385 8.19 -6.95 36.00
N ASP A 386 8.03 -6.88 34.68
CA ASP A 386 7.69 -5.67 33.95
C ASP A 386 6.17 -5.53 33.72
N ASN A 387 5.39 -6.59 33.93
CA ASN A 387 3.93 -6.55 33.80
C ASN A 387 3.26 -5.45 34.66
N PRO A 388 3.68 -5.20 35.93
CA PRO A 388 3.12 -4.11 36.74
C PRO A 388 3.29 -2.72 36.13
N ILE A 389 4.30 -2.50 35.29
CA ILE A 389 4.56 -1.21 34.64
C ILE A 389 3.42 -0.85 33.70
N TYR A 390 2.98 -1.81 32.89
CA TYR A 390 1.85 -1.63 31.98
C TYR A 390 0.59 -1.28 32.74
N HIS A 391 0.22 -2.10 33.73
CA HIS A 391 -1.00 -1.89 34.49
C HIS A 391 -0.99 -0.55 35.23
N TYR A 392 0.15 -0.17 35.81
CA TYR A 392 0.31 1.16 36.41
C TYR A 392 0.04 2.29 35.40
N CYS A 393 0.60 2.20 34.19
CA CYS A 393 0.40 3.20 33.13
C CYS A 393 -1.06 3.27 32.66
N ILE A 394 -1.71 2.11 32.51
CA ILE A 394 -3.13 2.03 32.14
C ILE A 394 -4.01 2.65 33.22
N ASP A 395 -3.80 2.29 34.49
CA ASP A 395 -4.61 2.73 35.63
C ASP A 395 -4.43 4.22 35.95
N ASN A 396 -3.22 4.76 35.74
CA ASN A 396 -2.89 6.15 36.04
C ASN A 396 -2.94 7.08 34.81
N ASN A 397 -3.40 6.60 33.65
CA ASN A 397 -3.48 7.37 32.41
C ASN A 397 -2.15 8.08 32.06
N CYS A 398 -1.04 7.32 32.15
CA CYS A 398 0.29 7.83 31.86
C CYS A 398 1.10 6.89 30.96
N LEU A 399 2.11 7.45 30.30
CA LEU A 399 3.24 6.72 29.75
C LEU A 399 4.38 6.79 30.74
N ALA A 400 5.15 5.72 30.83
CA ALA A 400 6.36 5.66 31.64
C ALA A 400 7.51 5.07 30.84
N MET A 401 8.69 5.67 30.94
CA MET A 401 9.90 5.21 30.25
C MET A 401 11.01 4.86 31.25
N GLY A 402 11.65 3.71 31.03
CA GLY A 402 12.78 3.24 31.86
C GLY A 402 14.13 3.84 31.50
N TRP A 403 14.28 4.35 30.26
CA TRP A 403 15.45 5.12 29.83
C TRP A 403 15.47 6.49 30.49
N GLY A 404 16.66 7.03 30.76
CA GLY A 404 16.85 8.27 31.51
C GLY A 404 17.17 8.06 32.99
N GLN A 405 17.10 6.83 33.47
CA GLN A 405 17.37 6.45 34.87
C GLN A 405 16.69 7.43 35.85
N ASN A 406 17.38 7.81 36.92
CA ASN A 406 16.91 8.78 37.91
C ASN A 406 17.32 10.24 37.59
N VAL A 407 17.60 10.55 36.33
CA VAL A 407 18.01 11.89 35.91
C VAL A 407 16.76 12.74 35.67
N ASN A 408 16.70 13.91 36.31
CA ASN A 408 15.63 14.87 36.06
C ASN A 408 15.96 15.70 34.80
N PHE A 409 15.13 15.59 33.76
CA PHE A 409 15.28 16.38 32.53
C PHE A 409 14.31 17.57 32.42
N GLU A 410 13.49 17.88 33.43
CA GLU A 410 12.44 18.92 33.36
C GLU A 410 13.03 20.27 32.95
N ASN A 411 14.18 20.64 33.52
CA ASN A 411 14.84 21.92 33.28
C ASN A 411 15.67 21.97 31.98
N VAL A 412 15.76 20.88 31.22
CA VAL A 412 16.51 20.83 29.96
C VAL A 412 15.65 21.41 28.85
N LYS A 413 16.15 22.45 28.16
CA LYS A 413 15.38 23.21 27.16
C LYS A 413 15.65 22.78 25.72
N GLU A 414 16.82 22.20 25.46
CA GLU A 414 17.23 21.81 24.11
C GLU A 414 17.71 20.35 24.06
N GLU A 415 17.50 19.68 22.91
CA GLU A 415 17.84 18.26 22.74
C GLU A 415 19.34 17.97 22.86
N ASN A 416 20.19 18.88 22.40
CA ASN A 416 21.65 18.78 22.50
C ASN A 416 22.16 18.84 23.97
N GLN A 417 21.33 19.28 24.92
CA GLN A 417 21.69 19.39 26.33
C GLN A 417 21.41 18.11 27.12
N ILE A 418 20.75 17.10 26.54
CA ILE A 418 20.43 15.85 27.25
C ILE A 418 21.69 15.15 27.77
N GLU A 419 22.72 15.06 26.96
CA GLU A 419 24.00 14.43 27.35
C GLU A 419 24.67 15.17 28.51
N ASN A 420 24.64 16.51 28.49
CA ASN A 420 25.12 17.32 29.60
C ASN A 420 24.27 17.15 30.86
N ALA A 421 22.95 16.92 30.72
CA ALA A 421 22.06 16.73 31.86
C ALA A 421 22.35 15.44 32.63
N PHE A 422 22.71 14.37 31.93
CA PHE A 422 23.24 13.14 32.52
C PHE A 422 24.53 13.41 33.31
N ASN A 423 25.53 14.02 32.65
CA ASN A 423 26.83 14.32 33.24
C ASN A 423 26.72 15.23 34.49
N ASN A 424 25.87 16.26 34.43
CA ASN A 424 25.66 17.19 35.55
C ASN A 424 25.05 16.53 36.79
N GLN A 425 24.34 15.41 36.60
CA GLN A 425 23.75 14.62 37.69
C GLN A 425 24.62 13.41 38.06
N GLY A 426 25.84 13.32 37.51
CA GLY A 426 26.79 12.24 37.82
C GLY A 426 26.35 10.88 37.29
N VAL A 427 25.47 10.85 36.28
CA VAL A 427 24.96 9.63 35.68
C VAL A 427 25.55 9.48 34.29
N THR A 428 26.11 8.32 33.99
CA THR A 428 26.57 7.99 32.63
C THR A 428 25.41 7.30 31.89
N PRO A 429 25.04 7.75 30.69
CA PRO A 429 24.07 7.04 29.86
C PRO A 429 24.57 5.61 29.59
N GLU A 430 23.68 4.63 29.69
CA GLU A 430 23.98 3.24 29.37
C GLU A 430 24.28 3.09 27.87
N SER A 431 23.67 3.93 27.02
CA SER A 431 23.93 3.95 25.58
C SER A 431 23.55 5.25 24.87
N SER A 432 23.98 5.35 23.61
CA SER A 432 23.47 6.34 22.66
C SER A 432 21.95 6.23 22.42
N PHE A 433 21.38 5.02 22.55
CA PHE A 433 19.94 4.82 22.45
C PHE A 433 19.20 5.42 23.65
N GLU A 434 19.77 5.37 24.85
CA GLU A 434 19.18 6.02 26.03
C GLU A 434 19.01 7.53 25.79
N ILE A 435 20.04 8.19 25.24
CA ILE A 435 19.98 9.60 24.85
C ILE A 435 18.88 9.83 23.81
N PHE A 436 18.79 8.98 22.79
CA PHE A 436 17.75 9.06 21.76
C PHE A 436 16.34 8.87 22.35
N ALA A 437 16.15 7.91 23.24
CA ALA A 437 14.88 7.62 23.88
C ALA A 437 14.39 8.81 24.71
N VAL A 438 15.30 9.42 25.49
CA VAL A 438 15.00 10.65 26.25
C VAL A 438 14.65 11.81 25.31
N LYS A 439 15.39 12.01 24.20
CA LYS A 439 15.05 13.03 23.19
C LYS A 439 13.66 12.81 22.60
N CYS A 440 13.37 11.59 22.18
CA CYS A 440 12.08 11.23 21.59
C CYS A 440 10.92 11.46 22.57
N PHE A 441 11.08 10.98 23.81
CA PHE A 441 10.05 11.09 24.84
C PHE A 441 9.87 12.53 25.32
N LYS A 442 10.93 13.31 25.54
CA LYS A 442 10.83 14.68 26.08
C LYS A 442 10.52 15.75 25.02
N PHE A 443 11.13 15.69 23.83
CA PHE A 443 11.07 16.79 22.86
C PHE A 443 10.21 16.51 21.64
N TRP A 444 10.16 15.25 21.17
CA TRP A 444 9.48 14.94 19.93
C TRP A 444 7.99 14.70 20.15
N MET A 445 7.63 13.94 21.19
CA MET A 445 6.24 13.72 21.57
C MET A 445 5.58 15.01 22.06
N LYS A 446 4.43 15.35 21.50
CA LYS A 446 3.65 16.55 21.83
C LYS A 446 2.22 16.19 22.18
N LYS A 447 1.56 17.06 22.95
CA LYS A 447 0.12 16.93 23.22
C LYS A 447 -0.66 16.85 21.90
N GLY A 448 -1.52 15.85 21.79
CA GLY A 448 -2.27 15.52 20.56
C GLY A 448 -1.63 14.44 19.69
N ASP A 449 -0.38 14.03 19.94
CA ASP A 449 0.22 12.90 19.22
C ASP A 449 -0.40 11.56 19.63
N ILE A 450 -0.32 10.56 18.76
CA ILE A 450 -0.82 9.21 19.01
C ILE A 450 0.35 8.26 19.33
N VAL A 451 0.17 7.44 20.37
CA VAL A 451 1.12 6.40 20.76
C VAL A 451 0.48 5.02 20.67
N PHE A 452 1.18 4.08 20.04
CA PHE A 452 0.86 2.66 20.01
C PHE A 452 1.73 1.93 21.02
N ILE A 453 1.10 1.26 21.99
CA ILE A 453 1.81 0.43 22.97
C ILE A 453 1.95 -0.97 22.41
N SER A 454 3.18 -1.40 22.17
CA SER A 454 3.45 -2.72 21.60
C SER A 454 3.25 -3.84 22.62
N ASN A 455 2.86 -5.00 22.11
CA ASN A 455 2.97 -6.30 22.75
C ASN A 455 3.81 -7.21 21.86
N GLY A 456 5.14 -7.14 22.04
CA GLY A 456 6.10 -7.64 21.05
C GLY A 456 6.03 -6.90 19.71
N ASN A 457 6.57 -7.51 18.65
CA ASN A 457 6.70 -6.85 17.33
C ASN A 457 5.50 -7.06 16.40
N SER A 458 4.61 -7.99 16.73
CA SER A 458 3.48 -8.38 15.88
C SER A 458 2.16 -7.75 16.29
N THR A 459 2.05 -7.24 17.52
CA THR A 459 0.78 -6.72 18.05
C THR A 459 0.94 -5.45 18.86
N ALA A 460 -0.13 -4.64 18.91
CA ALA A 460 -0.28 -3.52 19.82
C ALA A 460 -1.36 -3.85 20.85
N ARG A 461 -1.10 -3.51 22.12
CA ARG A 461 -2.01 -3.77 23.24
C ARG A 461 -2.73 -2.55 23.81
N ALA A 462 -2.32 -1.35 23.42
CA ALA A 462 -3.03 -0.12 23.76
C ALA A 462 -2.74 0.97 22.73
N ILE A 463 -3.66 1.93 22.62
CA ILE A 463 -3.51 3.15 21.81
C ILE A 463 -3.91 4.33 22.69
N GLY A 464 -3.10 5.38 22.70
CA GLY A 464 -3.37 6.57 23.49
C GLY A 464 -3.07 7.86 22.74
N VAL A 465 -3.72 8.95 23.15
CA VAL A 465 -3.40 10.32 22.72
C VAL A 465 -2.61 11.00 23.83
N ILE A 466 -1.46 11.56 23.52
CA ILE A 466 -0.64 12.31 24.47
C ILE A 466 -1.43 13.52 24.97
N ASP A 467 -1.61 13.63 26.29
CA ASP A 467 -2.42 14.68 26.92
C ASP A 467 -1.60 15.64 27.79
N GLY A 468 -0.37 15.27 28.15
CA GLY A 468 0.50 16.08 29.01
C GLY A 468 1.91 16.28 28.47
N GLU A 469 2.56 17.29 29.05
CA GLU A 469 3.99 17.50 28.91
C GLU A 469 4.78 16.41 29.66
N TYR A 470 6.08 16.38 29.41
CA TYR A 470 7.01 15.54 30.14
C TYR A 470 7.04 15.92 31.64
N GLU A 471 7.09 14.91 32.50
CA GLU A 471 7.15 15.02 33.97
C GLU A 471 8.18 14.02 34.51
N PHE A 472 8.97 14.44 35.50
CA PHE A 472 9.87 13.55 36.23
C PHE A 472 9.29 13.23 37.61
N ASN A 473 9.10 11.94 37.91
CA ASN A 473 8.58 11.49 39.19
C ASN A 473 9.40 10.30 39.73
N PRO A 474 10.37 10.55 40.63
CA PRO A 474 11.21 9.50 41.21
C PRO A 474 10.49 8.67 42.29
N ASP A 475 9.35 9.14 42.79
CA ASP A 475 8.58 8.50 43.88
C ASP A 475 7.46 7.59 43.34
N ALA A 476 7.45 7.30 42.04
CA ALA A 476 6.46 6.44 41.42
C ALA A 476 6.53 5.00 41.99
N LYS A 477 5.38 4.32 42.04
CA LYS A 477 5.28 2.93 42.54
C LYS A 477 5.83 1.88 41.57
N ILE A 478 6.48 2.32 40.49
CA ILE A 478 7.14 1.51 39.47
C ILE A 478 8.57 2.01 39.32
N ARG A 479 9.46 1.16 38.79
CA ARG A 479 10.88 1.50 38.62
C ARG A 479 11.20 2.55 37.54
N TYR A 480 10.19 3.15 36.91
CA TYR A 480 10.35 4.14 35.84
C TYR A 480 10.04 5.53 36.39
N ASN A 481 10.85 6.52 36.03
CA ASN A 481 10.79 7.86 36.62
C ASN A 481 10.40 8.95 35.61
N GLN A 482 10.32 8.59 34.33
CA GLN A 482 10.08 9.51 33.22
C GLN A 482 8.65 9.34 32.71
N PHE A 483 7.81 10.37 32.82
CA PHE A 483 6.36 10.26 32.60
C PHE A 483 5.80 11.27 31.60
N ARG A 484 4.66 10.90 31.00
CA ARG A 484 3.73 11.79 30.28
C ARG A 484 2.30 11.38 30.55
N LYS A 485 1.37 12.33 30.59
CA LYS A 485 -0.06 11.99 30.64
C LYS A 485 -0.56 11.57 29.26
N VAL A 486 -1.44 10.57 29.24
CA VAL A 486 -2.04 10.02 28.02
C VAL A 486 -3.52 9.76 28.25
N LYS A 487 -4.36 10.09 27.28
CA LYS A 487 -5.74 9.65 27.23
C LYS A 487 -5.81 8.36 26.44
N TRP A 488 -6.09 7.24 27.10
CA TRP A 488 -6.22 5.95 26.43
C TRP A 488 -7.45 5.93 25.52
N LEU A 489 -7.21 5.68 24.24
CA LEU A 489 -8.23 5.38 23.25
C LEU A 489 -8.62 3.91 23.32
N LEU A 490 -7.61 3.04 23.50
CA LEU A 490 -7.73 1.59 23.62
C LEU A 490 -6.74 1.05 24.63
N LYS A 491 -7.17 0.01 25.34
CA LYS A 491 -6.37 -0.70 26.34
C LYS A 491 -6.82 -2.15 26.42
N ASP A 492 -5.90 -3.01 26.83
CA ASP A 492 -6.14 -4.45 27.01
C ASP A 492 -6.67 -5.14 25.74
N VAL A 493 -6.21 -4.64 24.59
CA VAL A 493 -6.54 -5.18 23.27
C VAL A 493 -5.36 -5.99 22.73
N ASN A 494 -5.57 -6.73 21.65
CA ASN A 494 -4.47 -7.38 20.94
C ASN A 494 -4.64 -7.15 19.44
N ILE A 495 -4.18 -5.99 18.98
CA ILE A 495 -4.37 -5.55 17.60
C ILE A 495 -3.15 -5.98 16.77
N PRO A 496 -3.33 -6.78 15.71
CA PRO A 496 -2.27 -7.09 14.77
C PRO A 496 -1.67 -5.80 14.16
N VAL A 497 -0.33 -5.70 14.13
CA VAL A 497 0.36 -4.49 13.63
C VAL A 497 -0.01 -4.19 12.18
N ASP A 498 -0.28 -5.20 11.35
CA ASP A 498 -0.69 -5.00 9.96
C ASP A 498 -2.05 -4.31 9.80
N LYS A 499 -2.86 -4.20 10.86
CA LYS A 499 -4.07 -3.37 10.90
C LYS A 499 -3.79 -1.90 11.21
N LEU A 500 -2.63 -1.60 11.79
CA LEU A 500 -2.27 -0.26 12.26
C LEU A 500 -1.15 0.38 11.44
N TYR A 501 -0.25 -0.43 10.87
CA TYR A 501 0.99 0.01 10.27
C TYR A 501 1.47 -0.95 9.17
N ASP A 502 1.77 -0.41 7.98
CA ASP A 502 2.26 -1.17 6.81
C ASP A 502 3.75 -1.58 6.90
N ARG A 503 4.32 -1.55 8.11
CA ARG A 503 5.65 -2.10 8.43
C ARG A 503 5.59 -2.84 9.77
N ARG A 504 6.64 -3.59 10.07
CA ARG A 504 6.79 -4.25 11.38
C ARG A 504 7.15 -3.23 12.47
N PHE A 505 6.75 -3.52 13.71
CA PHE A 505 7.33 -2.82 14.86
C PHE A 505 8.79 -3.25 15.07
N SER A 506 9.62 -2.28 15.43
CA SER A 506 11.01 -2.52 15.81
C SER A 506 11.09 -2.87 17.31
N GLN A 507 12.18 -3.56 17.68
CA GLN A 507 12.50 -3.90 19.07
C GLN A 507 12.83 -2.68 19.93
N GLN A 508 13.06 -1.50 19.33
CA GLN A 508 13.37 -0.29 20.10
C GLN A 508 12.19 0.08 21.02
N THR A 509 12.51 0.46 22.25
CA THR A 509 11.52 0.82 23.28
C THR A 509 10.62 1.96 22.84
N ILE A 510 11.16 2.92 22.09
CA ILE A 510 10.43 4.11 21.63
C ILE A 510 11.01 4.60 20.30
N TYR A 511 10.14 4.98 19.36
CA TYR A 511 10.53 5.71 18.15
C TYR A 511 9.32 6.38 17.48
N LYS A 512 9.60 7.40 16.67
CA LYS A 512 8.62 8.03 15.79
C LYS A 512 8.35 7.15 14.57
N MET A 513 7.09 6.85 14.32
CA MET A 513 6.64 6.09 13.16
C MET A 513 6.56 6.98 11.92
N TYR A 514 6.68 6.37 10.76
CA TYR A 514 6.51 7.03 9.48
C TYR A 514 5.01 7.15 9.18
N THR A 515 4.47 8.36 9.23
CA THR A 515 3.02 8.63 9.12
C THR A 515 2.42 8.01 7.86
N GLU A 516 3.14 7.99 6.74
CA GLU A 516 2.68 7.46 5.46
C GLU A 516 2.42 5.94 5.43
N PHE A 517 2.81 5.21 6.47
CA PHE A 517 2.51 3.77 6.62
C PHE A 517 1.48 3.49 7.72
N VAL A 518 0.97 4.49 8.43
CA VAL A 518 -0.07 4.31 9.47
C VAL A 518 -1.44 4.20 8.79
N LYS A 519 -2.28 3.27 9.25
CA LYS A 519 -3.60 2.96 8.68
C LYS A 519 -4.75 3.67 9.38
#